data_AF-A0A1V2PJF8-F1
#
_entry.id   AF-A0A1V2PJF8-F1
#
_cell.length_a   1.000
_cell.length_b   1.000
_cell.length_c   1.000
_cell.angle_alpha   90.00
_cell.angle_beta   90.00
_cell.angle_gamma   90.00
#
_symmetry.space_group_name_H-M   'P 1'
#
loop_
_entity.id
_entity.type
_entity.pdbx_description
1 polymer ?
#
loop_
_entity_poly.entity_id
_entity_poly.type
_entity_poly.pdbx_seq_one_letter_code
_entity_poly.pdbx_strand_id
1 'polypeptide(L)'
;MQTQRRPQLSVGRVSLGGVTYREYRSPVGLEPLVACLWASDPVPGRTTRVIPDGCVDLVWFGAEQGLVVVGADTGPWISGPSAAGDSTYAIRLRPGAAGAVLGLPASEVRDSRVSADLVWGAEGRELEDALMTADPGQRLRILTEGVLRRHATPDPLALAAARKLAEPGVRVSAAAADLGISERQLNRRLQNAVGYGPKMLARVARLRRLIAQPGDDPLAIRAFAAGYASQAHMTDEVRRLTGLTPVHFLKDAALTAA
;
A
#
# COMPACT_ATOMS: atom_id res chain seq x y z
N MET A 1 -29.14 20.35 12.50
CA MET A 1 -28.17 21.01 11.59
C MET A 1 -26.83 20.27 11.67
N GLN A 2 -26.65 19.22 10.86
CA GLN A 2 -25.38 18.52 10.72
C GLN A 2 -24.73 18.95 9.41
N THR A 3 -23.68 19.76 9.51
CA THR A 3 -22.78 20.08 8.42
C THR A 3 -22.10 18.79 7.93
N GLN A 4 -22.61 18.24 6.82
CA GLN A 4 -21.92 17.24 6.00
C GLN A 4 -20.58 17.82 5.53
N ARG A 5 -19.50 17.58 6.26
CA ARG A 5 -18.15 17.87 5.77
C ARG A 5 -17.80 16.81 4.73
N ARG A 6 -17.88 17.19 3.45
CA ARG A 6 -17.30 16.43 2.33
C ARG A 6 -15.83 16.11 2.63
N PRO A 7 -15.33 14.91 2.32
CA PRO A 7 -13.90 14.63 2.44
C PRO A 7 -13.12 15.66 1.60
N GLN A 8 -12.17 16.31 2.26
CA GLN A 8 -11.37 17.40 1.72
C GLN A 8 -10.49 16.90 0.57
N LEU A 9 -10.57 17.62 -0.56
CA LEU A 9 -9.63 17.70 -1.70
C LEU A 9 -8.97 16.38 -2.13
N SER A 10 -9.48 15.79 -3.22
CA SER A 10 -8.84 14.66 -3.91
C SER A 10 -7.39 14.98 -4.26
N VAL A 11 -6.47 14.08 -3.92
CA VAL A 11 -5.03 14.18 -4.26
C VAL A 11 -4.81 13.86 -5.73
N GLY A 12 -5.64 12.98 -6.29
CA GLY A 12 -5.64 12.63 -7.70
C GLY A 12 -6.87 11.81 -8.06
N ARG A 13 -7.29 11.92 -9.33
CA ARG A 13 -8.26 11.02 -9.95
C ARG A 13 -7.59 10.44 -11.18
N VAL A 14 -7.54 9.12 -11.26
CA VAL A 14 -6.99 8.42 -12.42
C VAL A 14 -8.05 7.49 -12.97
N SER A 15 -8.32 7.59 -14.27
CA SER A 15 -9.16 6.65 -14.99
C SER A 15 -8.26 5.61 -15.65
N LEU A 16 -8.21 4.40 -15.08
CA LEU A 16 -7.32 3.32 -15.50
C LEU A 16 -8.15 2.23 -16.16
N GLY A 17 -8.20 2.20 -17.50
CA GLY A 17 -8.95 1.19 -18.25
C GLY A 17 -10.45 1.13 -17.91
N GLY A 18 -11.07 2.27 -17.60
CA GLY A 18 -12.47 2.39 -17.21
C GLY A 18 -12.74 2.30 -15.70
N VAL A 19 -11.74 1.90 -14.90
CA VAL A 19 -11.82 1.95 -13.43
C VAL A 19 -11.64 3.40 -12.99
N THR A 20 -12.57 3.92 -12.18
CA THR A 20 -12.39 5.24 -11.56
C THR A 20 -11.73 5.07 -10.21
N TYR A 21 -10.45 5.47 -10.12
CA TYR A 21 -9.69 5.47 -8.89
C TYR A 21 -9.53 6.90 -8.35
N ARG A 22 -9.78 7.08 -7.05
CA ARG A 22 -9.74 8.37 -6.36
C ARG A 22 -8.93 8.25 -5.08
N GLU A 23 -7.92 9.10 -4.93
CA GLU A 23 -7.18 9.24 -3.67
C GLU A 23 -7.57 10.53 -2.95
N TYR A 24 -7.60 10.46 -1.63
CA TYR A 24 -7.83 11.57 -0.71
C TYR A 24 -6.66 11.66 0.27
N ARG A 25 -6.40 12.87 0.75
CA ARG A 25 -5.31 13.12 1.70
C ARG A 25 -5.51 12.30 2.97
N SER A 26 -4.39 11.99 3.63
CA SER A 26 -4.42 11.44 4.99
C SER A 26 -5.30 12.31 5.88
N PRO A 27 -6.16 11.70 6.72
CA PRO A 27 -6.90 12.42 7.76
C PRO A 27 -5.95 13.14 8.71
N VAL A 28 -6.40 14.28 9.23
CA VAL A 28 -5.65 15.09 10.21
C VAL A 28 -5.39 14.27 11.46
N GLY A 29 -4.14 14.27 11.93
CA GLY A 29 -3.68 13.51 13.10
C GLY A 29 -3.27 12.07 12.79
N LEU A 30 -3.55 11.56 11.59
CA LEU A 30 -3.13 10.23 11.13
C LEU A 30 -1.98 10.27 10.14
N GLU A 31 -1.42 11.43 9.81
CA GLU A 31 -0.34 11.57 8.83
C GLU A 31 0.88 10.67 9.08
N PRO A 32 1.28 10.35 10.33
CA PRO A 32 2.36 9.38 10.58
C PRO A 32 2.00 7.93 10.21
N LEU A 33 0.71 7.59 10.22
CA LEU A 33 0.19 6.23 10.06
C LEU A 33 -0.38 5.98 8.67
N VAL A 34 -1.05 6.97 8.08
CA VAL A 34 -1.86 6.85 6.87
C VAL A 34 -1.20 7.61 5.73
N ALA A 35 -1.03 6.94 4.59
CA ALA A 35 -0.53 7.56 3.38
C ALA A 35 -1.65 8.33 2.68
N CYS A 36 -2.77 7.66 2.46
CA CYS A 36 -3.97 8.20 1.84
C CYS A 36 -5.19 7.37 2.20
N LEU A 37 -6.36 7.94 1.93
CA LEU A 37 -7.60 7.18 1.75
C LEU A 37 -7.82 7.00 0.26
N TRP A 38 -8.43 5.91 -0.16
CA TRP A 38 -8.76 5.73 -1.57
C TRP A 38 -10.11 5.05 -1.78
N ALA A 39 -10.73 5.33 -2.91
CA ALA A 39 -11.94 4.67 -3.36
C ALA A 39 -11.79 4.30 -4.84
N SER A 40 -12.31 3.12 -5.19
CA SER A 40 -12.28 2.60 -6.56
C SER A 40 -13.66 2.12 -6.96
N ASP A 41 -14.12 2.55 -8.13
CA ASP A 41 -15.30 1.98 -8.78
C ASP A 41 -14.80 0.95 -9.81
N PRO A 42 -14.84 -0.35 -9.49
CA PRO A 42 -14.32 -1.37 -10.39
C PRO A 42 -15.19 -1.50 -11.64
N VAL A 43 -14.57 -1.95 -12.73
CA VAL A 43 -15.30 -2.37 -13.93
C VAL A 43 -15.70 -3.85 -13.73
N PRO A 44 -17.00 -4.19 -13.79
CA PRO A 44 -17.45 -5.57 -13.60
C PRO A 44 -16.75 -6.55 -14.55
N GLY A 45 -16.37 -7.71 -14.04
CA GLY A 45 -15.67 -8.76 -14.81
C GLY A 45 -14.20 -8.45 -15.13
N ARG A 46 -13.69 -7.26 -14.79
CA ARG A 46 -12.28 -6.91 -14.97
C ARG A 46 -11.45 -7.45 -13.82
N THR A 47 -10.28 -8.00 -14.14
CA THR A 47 -9.25 -8.32 -13.15
C THR A 47 -8.29 -7.15 -13.02
N THR A 48 -7.77 -6.97 -11.81
CA THR A 48 -6.83 -5.91 -11.48
C THR A 48 -5.52 -6.50 -11.02
N ARG A 49 -4.40 -5.94 -11.48
CA ARG A 49 -3.08 -6.30 -11.00
C ARG A 49 -2.62 -5.30 -9.95
N VAL A 50 -2.39 -5.81 -8.75
CA VAL A 50 -1.75 -5.11 -7.64
C VAL A 50 -0.27 -5.47 -7.64
N ILE A 51 0.58 -4.47 -7.43
CA ILE A 51 2.03 -4.63 -7.38
C ILE A 51 2.55 -4.21 -6.00
N PRO A 52 3.69 -4.77 -5.55
CA PRO A 52 4.32 -4.38 -4.30
C PRO A 52 4.62 -2.88 -4.22
N ASP A 53 4.13 -2.24 -3.16
CA ASP A 53 4.25 -0.78 -2.96
C ASP A 53 4.77 -0.37 -1.57
N GLY A 54 4.90 -1.33 -0.64
CA GLY A 54 5.36 -1.10 0.73
C GLY A 54 4.25 -0.95 1.76
N CYS A 55 3.01 -0.92 1.32
CA CYS A 55 1.87 -0.56 2.15
C CYS A 55 1.09 -1.79 2.58
N VAL A 56 0.30 -1.58 3.63
CA VAL A 56 -0.79 -2.47 4.02
C VAL A 56 -2.05 -1.63 3.93
N ASP A 57 -3.09 -2.19 3.32
CA ASP A 57 -4.37 -1.51 3.17
C ASP A 57 -5.42 -2.21 4.03
N LEU A 58 -6.29 -1.43 4.68
CA LEU A 58 -7.55 -1.94 5.21
C LEU A 58 -8.64 -1.57 4.21
N VAL A 59 -9.28 -2.57 3.62
CA VAL A 59 -10.10 -2.44 2.42
C VAL A 59 -11.49 -3.02 2.67
N TRP A 60 -12.50 -2.19 2.45
CA TRP A 60 -13.89 -2.60 2.31
C TRP A 60 -14.17 -3.00 0.86
N PHE A 61 -14.40 -4.29 0.60
CA PHE A 61 -14.65 -4.82 -0.74
C PHE A 61 -16.14 -4.89 -1.12
N GLY A 62 -17.04 -4.47 -0.23
CA GLY A 62 -18.48 -4.63 -0.42
C GLY A 62 -19.06 -5.71 0.48
N ALA A 63 -20.38 -5.88 0.41
CA ALA A 63 -21.11 -6.72 1.37
C ALA A 63 -20.77 -8.22 1.26
N GLU A 64 -20.37 -8.68 0.08
CA GLU A 64 -20.04 -10.09 -0.15
C GLU A 64 -18.68 -10.49 0.41
N GLN A 65 -17.71 -9.57 0.42
CA GLN A 65 -16.32 -9.85 0.81
C GLN A 65 -15.93 -9.24 2.16
N GLY A 66 -16.66 -8.23 2.63
CA GLY A 66 -16.43 -7.64 3.93
C GLY A 66 -15.19 -6.74 4.00
N LEU A 67 -14.70 -6.57 5.23
CA LEU A 67 -13.55 -5.76 5.58
C LEU A 67 -12.28 -6.62 5.66
N VAL A 68 -11.28 -6.28 4.86
CA VAL A 68 -10.09 -7.11 4.67
C VAL A 68 -8.82 -6.30 4.91
N VAL A 69 -7.90 -6.88 5.68
CA VAL A 69 -6.49 -6.46 5.77
C VAL A 69 -5.74 -7.06 4.58
N VAL A 70 -5.34 -6.20 3.66
CA VAL A 70 -4.52 -6.52 2.50
C VAL A 70 -3.06 -6.26 2.87
N GLY A 71 -2.32 -7.32 3.16
CA GLY A 71 -0.93 -7.19 3.58
C GLY A 71 0.01 -6.86 2.44
N ALA A 72 1.21 -6.41 2.79
CA ALA A 72 2.21 -5.98 1.82
C ALA A 72 2.64 -7.16 0.94
N ASP A 73 2.53 -6.97 -0.37
CA ASP A 73 2.88 -7.99 -1.35
C ASP A 73 4.39 -8.02 -1.64
N THR A 74 4.91 -9.19 -1.96
CA THR A 74 6.29 -9.43 -2.41
C THR A 74 6.40 -9.80 -3.88
N GLY A 75 5.25 -10.00 -4.54
CA GLY A 75 5.11 -10.23 -5.96
C GLY A 75 3.78 -9.67 -6.46
N PRO A 76 3.44 -9.87 -7.74
CA PRO A 76 2.17 -9.41 -8.25
C PRO A 76 1.03 -10.22 -7.64
N TRP A 77 -0.06 -9.54 -7.31
CA TRP A 77 -1.32 -10.19 -7.01
C TRP A 77 -2.35 -9.79 -8.07
N ILE A 78 -3.11 -10.77 -8.55
CA ILE A 78 -4.19 -10.55 -9.52
C ILE A 78 -5.50 -10.79 -8.80
N SER A 79 -6.36 -9.77 -8.78
CA SER A 79 -7.69 -9.90 -8.20
C SER A 79 -8.53 -10.88 -8.99
N GLY A 80 -9.50 -11.51 -8.32
CA GLY A 80 -10.63 -12.10 -9.02
C GLY A 80 -11.38 -11.05 -9.85
N PRO A 81 -12.25 -11.49 -10.78
CA PRO A 81 -13.11 -10.57 -11.53
C PRO A 81 -13.95 -9.77 -10.56
N SER A 82 -13.96 -8.44 -10.68
CA SER A 82 -14.79 -7.62 -9.81
C SER A 82 -16.28 -7.92 -10.02
N ALA A 83 -17.01 -8.09 -8.92
CA ALA A 83 -18.47 -8.18 -8.94
C ALA A 83 -19.07 -6.84 -9.40
N ALA A 84 -20.30 -6.88 -9.92
CA ALA A 84 -20.98 -5.67 -10.36
C ALA A 84 -21.51 -4.88 -9.16
N GLY A 85 -21.20 -3.58 -9.10
CA GLY A 85 -21.90 -2.61 -8.25
C GLY A 85 -21.24 -2.23 -6.93
N ASP A 86 -20.22 -2.96 -6.44
CA ASP A 86 -19.57 -2.64 -5.17
C ASP A 86 -18.30 -1.81 -5.35
N SER A 87 -18.42 -0.50 -5.11
CA SER A 87 -17.25 0.37 -4.96
C SER A 87 -16.40 -0.08 -3.77
N THR A 88 -15.09 -0.11 -3.98
CA THR A 88 -14.10 -0.42 -2.94
C THR A 88 -13.70 0.87 -2.21
N TYR A 89 -13.54 0.79 -0.89
CA TYR A 89 -13.11 1.89 -0.04
C TYR A 89 -11.99 1.43 0.87
N ALA A 90 -10.94 2.23 1.04
CA ALA A 90 -9.80 1.79 1.81
C ALA A 90 -9.05 2.93 2.50
N ILE A 91 -8.28 2.53 3.50
CA ILE A 91 -7.24 3.32 4.13
C ILE A 91 -5.89 2.63 3.90
N ARG A 92 -4.95 3.37 3.30
CA ARG A 92 -3.60 2.90 3.02
C ARG A 92 -2.66 3.31 4.14
N LEU A 93 -2.08 2.33 4.81
CA LEU A 93 -1.10 2.57 5.86
C LEU A 93 0.27 2.84 5.24
N ARG A 94 1.02 3.77 5.85
CA ARG A 94 2.37 4.08 5.42
C ARG A 94 3.28 2.86 5.62
N PRO A 95 4.28 2.67 4.73
CA PRO A 95 5.36 1.73 5.00
C PRO A 95 5.99 2.03 6.37
N GLY A 96 5.95 1.05 7.26
CA GLY A 96 6.47 1.15 8.63
C GLY A 96 5.43 1.50 9.70
N ALA A 97 4.17 1.72 9.33
CA ALA A 97 3.07 1.97 10.27
C ALA A 97 2.20 0.72 10.55
N ALA A 98 2.18 -0.24 9.63
CA ALA A 98 1.21 -1.33 9.63
C ALA A 98 1.23 -2.14 10.93
N GLY A 99 2.41 -2.57 11.38
CA GLY A 99 2.50 -3.39 12.60
C GLY A 99 1.88 -2.74 13.85
N ALA A 100 2.00 -1.41 13.99
CA ALA A 100 1.42 -0.69 15.12
C ALA A 100 -0.10 -0.59 15.02
N VAL A 101 -0.64 -0.41 13.82
CA VAL A 101 -2.10 -0.31 13.59
C VAL A 101 -2.76 -1.68 13.71
N LEU A 102 -2.13 -2.73 13.17
CA LEU A 102 -2.64 -4.10 13.24
C LEU A 102 -2.54 -4.66 14.66
N GLY A 103 -1.54 -4.25 15.46
CA GLY A 103 -1.27 -4.82 16.78
C GLY A 103 -0.55 -6.17 16.73
N LEU A 104 0.00 -6.54 15.57
CA LEU A 104 0.78 -7.75 15.33
C LEU A 104 1.92 -7.45 14.35
N PRO A 105 2.96 -8.31 14.23
CA PRO A 105 3.97 -8.14 13.21
C PRO A 105 3.33 -8.14 11.82
N ALA A 106 3.55 -7.09 11.02
CA ALA A 106 3.01 -7.01 9.66
C ALA A 106 3.43 -8.18 8.76
N SER A 107 4.46 -8.95 9.15
CA SER A 107 4.87 -10.17 8.46
C SER A 107 3.84 -11.29 8.53
N GLU A 108 2.94 -11.28 9.52
CA GLU A 108 1.86 -12.27 9.66
C GLU A 108 0.79 -12.14 8.56
N VAL A 109 0.63 -10.95 7.98
CA VAL A 109 -0.34 -10.69 6.90
C VAL A 109 0.33 -10.55 5.53
N ARG A 110 1.66 -10.70 5.44
CA ARG A 110 2.40 -10.55 4.18
C ARG A 110 1.85 -11.50 3.11
N ASP A 111 1.75 -11.00 1.88
CA ASP A 111 1.24 -11.77 0.73
C ASP A 111 -0.17 -12.36 0.95
N SER A 112 -0.94 -11.79 1.89
CA SER A 112 -2.23 -12.34 2.33
C SER A 112 -3.34 -11.30 2.28
N ARG A 113 -4.59 -11.78 2.25
CA ARG A 113 -5.82 -10.99 2.40
C ARG A 113 -6.61 -11.63 3.53
N VAL A 114 -6.59 -10.98 4.69
CA VAL A 114 -7.10 -11.54 5.94
C VAL A 114 -8.31 -10.73 6.39
N SER A 115 -9.39 -11.41 6.75
CA SER A 115 -10.58 -10.74 7.29
C SER A 115 -10.22 -9.93 8.54
N ALA A 116 -10.78 -8.73 8.68
CA ALA A 116 -10.43 -7.82 9.76
C ALA A 116 -10.85 -8.35 11.14
N ASP A 117 -11.87 -9.19 11.23
CA ASP A 117 -12.27 -9.86 12.48
C ASP A 117 -11.24 -10.89 12.98
N LEU A 118 -10.48 -11.52 12.07
CA LEU A 118 -9.38 -12.42 12.45
C LEU A 118 -8.17 -11.65 12.99
N VAL A 119 -8.01 -10.38 12.60
CA VAL A 119 -6.89 -9.53 13.03
C VAL A 119 -7.25 -8.71 14.28
N TRP A 120 -8.44 -8.12 14.31
CA TRP A 120 -8.90 -7.21 15.37
C TRP A 120 -9.99 -7.79 16.27
N GLY A 121 -10.42 -9.03 16.04
CA GLY A 121 -11.44 -9.67 16.87
C GLY A 121 -12.78 -8.93 16.82
N ALA A 122 -13.32 -8.60 17.99
CA ALA A 122 -14.60 -7.93 18.13
C ALA A 122 -14.60 -6.53 17.47
N GLU A 123 -13.52 -5.76 17.62
CA GLU A 123 -13.41 -4.43 17.00
C GLU A 123 -13.46 -4.51 15.47
N GLY A 124 -12.90 -5.59 14.88
CA GLY A 124 -12.96 -5.84 13.45
C GLY A 124 -14.39 -6.10 12.97
N ARG A 125 -15.14 -6.95 13.70
CA ARG A 125 -16.56 -7.22 13.41
C ARG A 125 -17.43 -5.98 13.55
N GLU A 126 -17.28 -5.23 14.64
CA GLU A 126 -18.04 -4.00 14.86
C GLU A 126 -17.80 -2.96 13.76
N LEU A 127 -16.55 -2.86 13.27
CA LEU A 127 -16.21 -1.97 12.17
C LEU A 127 -16.82 -2.44 10.84
N GLU A 128 -16.81 -3.74 10.59
CA GLU A 128 -17.47 -4.35 9.43
C GLU A 128 -18.99 -4.14 9.46
N ASP A 129 -19.66 -4.39 10.59
CA ASP A 129 -21.10 -4.15 10.79
C ASP A 129 -21.47 -2.68 10.54
N ALA A 130 -20.63 -1.75 11.00
CA ALA A 130 -20.80 -0.32 10.73
C ALA A 130 -20.65 0.01 9.23
N LEU A 131 -19.72 -0.64 8.51
CA LEU A 131 -19.54 -0.44 7.07
C LEU A 131 -20.67 -1.04 6.23
N MET A 132 -21.22 -2.17 6.67
CA MET A 132 -22.34 -2.87 6.03
C MET A 132 -23.59 -2.00 5.93
N THR A 133 -23.88 -1.25 6.98
CA THR A 133 -25.10 -0.42 7.09
C THR A 133 -24.90 1.03 6.64
N ALA A 134 -23.65 1.45 6.40
CA ALA A 134 -23.31 2.82 6.09
C ALA A 134 -23.52 3.19 4.61
N ASP A 135 -23.97 4.43 4.40
CA ASP A 135 -23.96 5.05 3.09
C ASP A 135 -22.53 5.09 2.50
N PRO A 136 -22.36 4.93 1.18
CA PRO A 136 -21.05 4.96 0.53
C PRO A 136 -20.17 6.17 0.91
N GLY A 137 -20.79 7.36 1.05
CA GLY A 137 -20.08 8.58 1.44
C GLY A 137 -19.53 8.60 2.86
N GLN A 138 -19.93 7.66 3.72
CA GLN A 138 -19.50 7.58 5.12
C GLN A 138 -18.39 6.53 5.34
N ARG A 139 -18.18 5.60 4.40
CA ARG A 139 -17.28 4.44 4.59
C ARG A 139 -15.83 4.84 4.88
N LEU A 140 -15.29 5.84 4.19
CA LEU A 140 -13.93 6.33 4.45
C LEU A 140 -13.77 6.96 5.84
N ARG A 141 -14.82 7.64 6.34
CA ARG A 141 -14.83 8.19 7.70
C ARG A 141 -14.84 7.05 8.73
N ILE A 142 -15.66 6.03 8.51
CA ILE A 142 -15.76 4.86 9.40
C ILE A 142 -14.42 4.12 9.46
N LEU A 143 -13.77 3.86 8.32
CA LEU A 143 -12.42 3.27 8.27
C LEU A 143 -11.39 4.12 9.04
N THR A 144 -11.47 5.45 8.90
CA THR A 144 -10.60 6.38 9.63
C THR A 144 -10.80 6.28 11.14
N GLU A 145 -12.06 6.23 11.60
CA GLU A 145 -12.41 6.05 13.01
C GLU A 145 -11.95 4.70 13.57
N GLY A 146 -12.00 3.65 12.76
CA GLY A 146 -11.46 2.33 13.10
C GLY A 146 -9.95 2.39 13.37
N VAL A 147 -9.18 3.02 12.48
CA VAL A 147 -7.72 3.19 12.66
C VAL A 147 -7.41 4.09 13.86
N LEU A 148 -8.16 5.17 14.10
CA LEU A 148 -7.97 6.04 15.26
C LEU A 148 -8.13 5.31 16.59
N ARG A 149 -9.13 4.42 16.69
CA ARG A 149 -9.39 3.61 17.89
C ARG A 149 -8.25 2.66 18.27
N ARG A 150 -7.35 2.36 17.33
CA ARG A 150 -6.16 1.54 17.61
C ARG A 150 -5.12 2.25 18.48
N HIS A 151 -5.20 3.59 18.62
CA HIS A 151 -4.23 4.40 19.37
C HIS A 151 -2.77 4.08 19.00
N ALA A 152 -2.54 3.76 17.72
CA ALA A 152 -1.29 3.20 17.26
C ALA A 152 -0.16 4.24 17.30
N THR A 153 0.99 3.84 17.86
CA THR A 153 2.22 4.62 17.80
C THR A 153 3.25 3.83 16.98
N PRO A 154 3.60 4.28 15.76
CA PRO A 154 4.50 3.53 14.89
C PRO A 154 5.94 3.59 15.41
N ASP A 155 6.74 2.56 15.14
CA ASP A 155 8.17 2.55 15.48
C ASP A 155 8.89 3.66 14.68
N PRO A 156 9.41 4.71 15.33
CA PRO A 156 10.04 5.82 14.62
C PRO A 156 11.27 5.39 13.82
N LEU A 157 11.99 4.36 14.28
CA LEU A 157 13.15 3.82 13.55
C LEU A 157 12.71 3.04 12.31
N ALA A 158 11.58 2.34 12.37
CA ALA A 158 11.04 1.64 11.21
C ALA A 158 10.55 2.63 10.14
N LEU A 159 9.87 3.71 10.55
CA LEU A 159 9.47 4.78 9.63
C LEU A 159 10.68 5.46 8.99
N ALA A 160 11.69 5.81 9.79
CA ALA A 160 12.92 6.42 9.30
C ALA A 160 13.67 5.48 8.34
N ALA A 161 13.79 4.20 8.70
CA ALA A 161 14.38 3.18 7.83
C ALA A 161 13.65 3.04 6.50
N ALA A 162 12.31 3.00 6.50
CA ALA A 162 11.52 2.87 5.29
C ALA A 162 11.73 4.07 4.34
N ARG A 163 11.77 5.29 4.89
CA ARG A 163 12.08 6.51 4.11
C ARG A 163 13.52 6.46 3.55
N LYS A 164 14.50 6.11 4.39
CA LYS A 164 15.91 6.09 4.01
C LYS A 164 16.23 5.03 2.96
N LEU A 165 15.63 3.84 3.05
CA LEU A 165 15.76 2.79 2.04
C LEU A 165 15.00 3.12 0.74
N ALA A 166 14.12 4.11 0.77
CA ALA A 166 13.47 4.65 -0.43
C ALA A 166 14.33 5.65 -1.19
N GLU A 167 15.51 6.01 -0.68
CA GLU A 167 16.49 6.82 -1.40
C GLU A 167 17.31 5.95 -2.38
N PRO A 168 17.63 6.45 -3.59
CA PRO A 168 18.52 5.75 -4.52
C PRO A 168 19.90 5.50 -3.92
N GLY A 169 20.48 4.32 -4.18
CA GLY A 169 21.87 4.02 -3.82
C GLY A 169 22.14 3.72 -2.34
N VAL A 170 21.17 3.89 -1.45
CA VAL A 170 21.35 3.60 -0.02
C VAL A 170 21.51 2.10 0.22
N ARG A 171 22.64 1.74 0.84
CA ARG A 171 22.92 0.38 1.31
C ARG A 171 22.24 0.11 2.65
N VAL A 172 21.79 -1.13 2.87
CA VAL A 172 21.19 -1.58 4.14
C VAL A 172 22.12 -1.30 5.32
N SER A 173 23.41 -1.60 5.18
CA SER A 173 24.43 -1.35 6.20
C SER A 173 24.54 0.13 6.58
N ALA A 174 24.47 1.03 5.60
CA ALA A 174 24.50 2.48 5.82
C ALA A 174 23.19 3.00 6.42
N ALA A 175 22.04 2.44 6.03
CA ALA A 175 20.77 2.74 6.70
C ALA A 175 20.78 2.32 8.17
N ALA A 176 21.33 1.15 8.48
CA ALA A 176 21.45 0.67 9.85
C ALA A 176 22.40 1.53 10.70
N ALA A 177 23.59 1.83 10.17
CA ALA A 177 24.59 2.66 10.83
C ALA A 177 24.07 4.07 11.16
N ASP A 178 23.43 4.75 10.19
CA ASP A 178 22.90 6.10 10.39
C ASP A 178 21.74 6.16 11.40
N LEU A 179 21.04 5.04 11.59
CA LEU A 179 19.99 4.89 12.60
C LEU A 179 20.52 4.38 13.94
N GLY A 180 21.83 4.14 14.08
CA GLY A 180 22.45 3.65 15.30
C GLY A 180 22.03 2.23 15.70
N ILE A 181 21.67 1.38 14.73
CA ILE A 181 21.23 0.00 14.98
C ILE A 181 21.98 -1.01 14.11
N SER A 182 22.04 -2.26 14.56
CA SER A 182 22.55 -3.36 13.73
C SER A 182 21.62 -3.69 12.57
N GLU A 183 22.16 -4.28 11.50
CA GLU A 183 21.35 -4.80 10.37
C GLU A 183 20.31 -5.84 10.82
N ARG A 184 20.63 -6.63 11.86
CA ARG A 184 19.69 -7.60 12.46
C ARG A 184 18.50 -6.89 13.12
N GLN A 185 18.75 -5.82 13.88
CA GLN A 185 17.68 -5.00 14.48
C GLN A 185 16.84 -4.32 13.40
N LEU A 186 17.49 -3.74 12.38
CA LEU A 186 16.81 -3.14 11.24
C LEU A 186 15.89 -4.15 10.54
N ASN A 187 16.40 -5.36 10.26
CA ASN A 187 15.62 -6.42 9.63
C ASN A 187 14.39 -6.83 10.45
N ARG A 188 14.55 -6.98 11.77
CA ARG A 188 13.43 -7.33 12.65
C ARG A 188 12.38 -6.22 12.70
N ARG A 189 12.80 -4.95 12.84
CA ARG A 189 11.88 -3.80 12.88
C ARG A 189 11.08 -3.67 11.60
N LEU A 190 11.72 -3.81 10.44
CA LEU A 190 11.04 -3.74 9.15
C LEU A 190 10.09 -4.92 8.91
N GLN A 191 10.45 -6.15 9.31
CA GLN A 191 9.51 -7.27 9.26
C GLN A 191 8.26 -7.00 10.11
N ASN A 192 8.43 -6.45 11.32
CA ASN A 192 7.30 -6.14 12.19
C ASN A 192 6.45 -4.97 11.66
N ALA A 193 7.08 -3.95 11.06
CA ALA A 193 6.40 -2.70 10.74
C ALA A 193 5.90 -2.60 9.29
N VAL A 194 6.58 -3.28 8.36
CA VAL A 194 6.29 -3.27 6.90
C VAL A 194 5.80 -4.65 6.42
N GLY A 195 6.34 -5.73 6.99
CA GLY A 195 6.02 -7.10 6.63
C GLY A 195 7.21 -7.89 6.04
N TYR A 196 8.23 -7.18 5.56
CA TYR A 196 9.44 -7.79 5.02
C TYR A 196 10.70 -6.97 5.32
N GLY A 197 11.85 -7.61 5.12
CA GLY A 197 13.15 -7.04 5.43
C GLY A 197 13.63 -5.93 4.46
N PRO A 198 14.77 -5.29 4.78
CA PRO A 198 15.27 -4.11 4.09
C PRO A 198 15.60 -4.35 2.62
N LYS A 199 16.06 -5.56 2.27
CA LYS A 199 16.36 -5.90 0.87
C LYS A 199 15.11 -5.84 0.00
N MET A 200 14.00 -6.42 0.47
CA MET A 200 12.75 -6.42 -0.27
C MET A 200 12.17 -5.01 -0.37
N LEU A 201 12.21 -4.24 0.72
CA LEU A 201 11.78 -2.84 0.71
C LEU A 201 12.57 -1.97 -0.28
N ALA A 202 13.89 -2.16 -0.37
CA ALA A 202 14.72 -1.47 -1.35
C ALA A 202 14.36 -1.85 -2.80
N ARG A 203 13.91 -3.09 -3.06
CA ARG A 203 13.41 -3.53 -4.38
C ARG A 203 12.14 -2.79 -4.77
N VAL A 204 11.19 -2.75 -3.84
CA VAL A 204 9.92 -2.05 -3.99
C VAL A 204 10.15 -0.57 -4.23
N ALA A 205 11.04 0.06 -3.47
CA ALA A 205 11.38 1.45 -3.67
C ALA A 205 12.02 1.73 -5.04
N ARG A 206 12.89 0.85 -5.55
CA ARG A 206 13.40 0.95 -6.93
C ARG A 206 12.28 0.90 -7.96
N LEU A 207 11.33 -0.02 -7.81
CA LEU A 207 10.17 -0.13 -8.71
C LEU A 207 9.34 1.15 -8.68
N ARG A 208 9.03 1.68 -7.50
CA ARG A 208 8.29 2.95 -7.36
C ARG A 208 8.99 4.11 -8.04
N ARG A 209 10.32 4.22 -7.89
CA ARG A 209 11.11 5.25 -8.57
C ARG A 209 11.10 5.08 -10.09
N LEU A 210 11.14 3.84 -10.59
CA LEU A 210 11.03 3.54 -12.02
C LEU A 210 9.68 3.99 -12.60
N ILE A 211 8.59 3.77 -11.87
CA ILE A 211 7.23 4.23 -12.24
C ILE A 211 7.19 5.76 -12.28
N ALA A 212 7.83 6.43 -11.32
CA ALA A 212 7.89 7.88 -11.25
C ALA A 212 8.81 8.54 -12.30
N GLN A 213 9.63 7.77 -13.03
CA GLN A 213 10.45 8.32 -14.11
C GLN A 213 9.60 8.70 -15.32
N PRO A 214 9.94 9.79 -16.03
CA PRO A 214 9.34 10.13 -17.32
C PRO A 214 9.40 8.97 -18.33
N GLY A 215 8.39 8.91 -19.20
CA GLY A 215 8.19 7.80 -20.13
C GLY A 215 9.16 7.77 -21.33
N ASP A 216 9.73 8.91 -21.69
CA ASP A 216 10.40 9.12 -22.98
C ASP A 216 11.87 8.66 -23.00
N ASP A 217 12.46 8.46 -21.82
CA ASP A 217 13.86 8.04 -21.69
C ASP A 217 14.06 6.55 -22.01
N PRO A 218 15.22 6.18 -22.61
CA PRO A 218 15.59 4.78 -22.78
C PRO A 218 15.59 3.99 -21.46
N LEU A 219 15.19 2.72 -21.51
CA LEU A 219 15.09 1.87 -20.31
C LEU A 219 16.37 1.78 -19.50
N ALA A 220 17.55 1.86 -20.14
CA ALA A 220 18.84 1.88 -19.44
C ALA A 220 19.01 3.13 -18.57
N ILE A 221 18.63 4.31 -19.07
CA ILE A 221 18.68 5.57 -18.32
C ILE A 221 17.71 5.53 -17.15
N ARG A 222 16.46 5.09 -17.40
CA ARG A 222 15.44 4.92 -16.35
C ARG A 222 15.87 3.91 -15.27
N ALA A 223 16.52 2.82 -15.68
CA ALA A 223 17.05 1.82 -14.74
C ALA A 223 18.11 2.44 -13.83
N PHE A 224 19.08 3.18 -14.38
CA PHE A 224 20.11 3.83 -13.58
C PHE A 224 19.51 4.88 -12.64
N ALA A 225 18.62 5.75 -13.14
CA ALA A 225 17.95 6.78 -12.34
C ALA A 225 17.11 6.19 -11.19
N ALA A 226 16.45 5.05 -11.42
CA ALA A 226 15.71 4.36 -10.37
C ALA A 226 16.62 3.64 -9.34
N GLY A 227 17.92 3.54 -9.61
CA GLY A 227 18.92 2.93 -8.72
C GLY A 227 19.20 1.45 -8.99
N TYR A 228 18.92 0.96 -10.21
CA TYR A 228 19.34 -0.38 -10.63
C TYR A 228 20.77 -0.36 -11.17
N ALA A 229 21.53 -1.42 -10.89
CA ALA A 229 22.89 -1.60 -11.40
C ALA A 229 22.99 -1.70 -12.93
N SER A 230 21.94 -2.19 -13.60
CA SER A 230 21.85 -2.31 -15.06
C SER A 230 20.41 -2.50 -15.52
N GLN A 231 20.16 -2.35 -16.83
CA GLN A 231 18.86 -2.66 -17.42
C GLN A 231 18.47 -4.15 -17.25
N ALA A 232 19.43 -5.07 -17.30
CA ALA A 232 19.18 -6.50 -17.08
C ALA A 232 18.72 -6.76 -15.64
N HIS A 233 19.41 -6.17 -14.66
CA HIS A 233 19.00 -6.25 -13.25
C HIS A 233 17.60 -5.66 -13.03
N MET A 234 17.30 -4.49 -13.63
CA MET A 234 15.96 -3.90 -13.60
C MET A 234 14.91 -4.83 -14.19
N THR A 235 15.19 -5.44 -15.35
CA THR A 235 14.28 -6.35 -16.04
C THR A 235 13.91 -7.54 -15.15
N ASP A 236 14.89 -8.14 -14.48
CA ASP A 236 14.66 -9.28 -13.60
C ASP A 236 13.84 -8.92 -12.36
N GLU A 237 14.10 -7.76 -11.74
CA GLU A 237 13.32 -7.30 -10.59
C GLU A 237 11.89 -6.89 -10.98
N VAL A 238 11.70 -6.18 -12.10
CA VAL A 238 10.36 -5.82 -12.58
C VAL A 238 9.53 -7.06 -12.88
N ARG A 239 10.11 -8.09 -13.53
CA ARG A 239 9.40 -9.35 -13.76
C ARG A 239 9.00 -10.04 -12.48
N ARG A 240 9.89 -10.10 -11.48
CA ARG A 240 9.58 -10.72 -10.18
C ARG A 240 8.47 -9.98 -9.43
N LEU A 241 8.48 -8.65 -9.44
CA LEU A 241 7.54 -7.85 -8.66
C LEU A 241 6.19 -7.64 -9.36
N THR A 242 6.16 -7.66 -10.69
CA THR A 242 4.97 -7.29 -11.47
C THR A 242 4.43 -8.42 -12.33
N GLY A 243 5.21 -9.47 -12.55
CA GLY A 243 4.90 -10.56 -13.49
C GLY A 243 5.03 -10.16 -14.97
N LEU A 244 5.44 -8.92 -15.26
CA LEU A 244 5.51 -8.37 -16.61
C LEU A 244 6.95 -7.96 -16.99
N THR A 245 7.21 -7.87 -18.29
CA THR A 245 8.43 -7.22 -18.77
C THR A 245 8.35 -5.71 -18.54
N PRO A 246 9.48 -4.98 -18.39
CA PRO A 246 9.46 -3.53 -18.20
C PRO A 246 8.67 -2.78 -19.27
N VAL A 247 8.81 -3.17 -20.54
CA VAL A 247 8.09 -2.53 -21.65
C VAL A 247 6.58 -2.70 -21.51
N HIS A 248 6.11 -3.90 -21.13
CA HIS A 248 4.68 -4.14 -20.95
C HIS A 248 4.16 -3.44 -19.69
N PHE A 249 4.89 -3.59 -18.58
CA PHE A 249 4.56 -2.98 -17.30
C PHE A 249 4.38 -1.45 -17.42
N LEU A 250 5.34 -0.77 -18.06
CA LEU A 250 5.33 0.69 -18.17
C LEU A 250 4.32 1.23 -19.19
N LYS A 251 3.77 0.37 -20.06
CA LYS A 251 2.68 0.70 -20.97
C LYS A 251 1.30 0.36 -20.41
N ASP A 252 1.22 -0.48 -19.38
CA ASP A 252 -0.03 -0.99 -18.86
C ASP A 252 -0.72 0.04 -17.94
N ALA A 253 -1.78 0.65 -18.47
CA ALA A 253 -2.64 1.57 -17.72
C ALA A 253 -3.67 0.85 -16.82
N ALA A 254 -3.59 -0.48 -16.63
CA ALA A 254 -4.48 -1.25 -15.75
C ALA A 254 -3.88 -1.58 -14.37
N LEU A 255 -2.73 -0.98 -14.04
CA LEU A 255 -2.08 -1.12 -12.73
C LEU A 255 -2.81 -0.24 -11.71
N THR A 256 -3.37 -0.82 -10.65
CA THR A 256 -3.99 -0.01 -9.60
C THR A 256 -2.95 0.38 -8.55
N ALA A 257 -2.77 1.70 -8.44
CA ALA A 257 -1.88 2.50 -7.59
C ALA A 257 -0.89 1.76 -6.66
N ALA A 258 0.39 1.93 -6.99
CA ALA A 258 1.50 2.01 -6.03
C ALA A 258 1.63 3.45 -5.53
#